data_AF-A0A9D1U1A2-F1
#
_entry.id   AF-A0A9D1U1A2-F1
#
_cell.length_a   1.000
_cell.length_b   1.000
_cell.length_c   1.000
_cell.angle_alpha   90.00
_cell.angle_beta   90.00
_cell.angle_gamma   90.00
#
_symmetry.space_group_name_H-M   'P 1'
#
loop_
_entity.id
_entity.type
_entity.pdbx_description
1 polymer ?
#
loop_
_entity_poly.entity_id
_entity_poly.type
_entity_poly.pdbx_seq_one_letter_code
_entity_poly.pdbx_strand_id
1 'polypeptide(L)'
;MDALEFREVFRDKTEAAGFEGMSGVMQIIEDVRRNKDAALRSYTEKFDGHAVDSFKVPPEKLRASFDALPQEKREALEKIRERIEDYQRMIRYEDRDDGEFKYVYHPLEKVGVYVPGGTALYPSSVLMTVVPAMVAGVHEIHVMTPTFEDNNITFAALHICGVEHVYTAGGAQAVAALAFGTESIPKVDKIVGPGNYYVALAKRLLFGEVGIDMIAGPSEILIYVDEEVKVDAVVYDIFAQSEHDRNARTFLLSEDQGIIDRIEDRIKDLIDLQPRAEIIKQSIGNNHYAVVDSRQSLLALVNHIAPEHVSVQHRDSEMITRNIKYAGAVFEGYYSPEAIGDYAAGPSHVLPTDRTGRFSHGLNVNDFLTSHAVISLTERTFGDIAESAMTVAEQEQLDAHYQSLKIRTE
;
A
#
# COMPACT_ATOMS: atom_id res chain seq x y z
N MET A 1 30.05 1.51 2.47
CA MET A 1 30.27 0.53 1.38
C MET A 1 30.07 1.22 0.05
N ASP A 2 30.58 0.67 -1.06
CA ASP A 2 30.24 1.15 -2.40
C ASP A 2 28.97 0.46 -2.95
N ALA A 3 28.47 0.89 -4.12
CA ALA A 3 27.23 0.34 -4.68
C ALA A 3 27.37 -1.11 -5.17
N LEU A 4 28.59 -1.58 -5.50
CA LEU A 4 28.82 -2.95 -5.91
C LEU A 4 28.76 -3.88 -4.69
N GLU A 5 29.49 -3.53 -3.63
CA GLU A 5 29.49 -4.24 -2.35
C GLU A 5 28.07 -4.32 -1.76
N PHE A 6 27.31 -3.23 -1.81
CA PHE A 6 25.90 -3.23 -1.39
C PHE A 6 25.09 -4.31 -2.10
N ARG A 7 25.23 -4.43 -3.44
CA ARG A 7 24.41 -5.37 -4.22
C ARG A 7 24.71 -6.82 -3.90
N GLU A 8 25.96 -7.12 -3.53
CA GLU A 8 26.34 -8.46 -3.07
C GLU A 8 25.71 -8.76 -1.71
N VAL A 9 25.86 -7.86 -0.73
CA VAL A 9 25.32 -8.02 0.63
C VAL A 9 23.79 -8.11 0.63
N PHE A 10 23.12 -7.27 -0.17
CA PHE A 10 21.65 -7.21 -0.19
C PHE A 10 21.02 -8.43 -0.88
N ARG A 11 21.66 -8.99 -1.91
CA ARG A 11 21.18 -10.20 -2.59
C ARG A 11 21.15 -11.40 -1.64
N ASP A 12 22.22 -11.61 -0.89
CA ASP A 12 22.36 -12.78 -0.03
C ASP A 12 21.34 -12.80 1.12
N LYS A 13 20.82 -11.63 1.54
CA LYS A 13 19.73 -11.51 2.53
C LYS A 13 18.32 -11.72 1.97
N THR A 14 18.08 -11.34 0.71
CA THR A 14 16.74 -11.45 0.11
C THR A 14 16.36 -12.89 -0.26
N GLU A 15 17.35 -13.75 -0.53
CA GLU A 15 17.13 -15.18 -0.78
C GLU A 15 16.74 -15.98 0.49
N ALA A 16 16.83 -15.38 1.68
CA ALA A 16 16.54 -16.03 2.97
C ALA A 16 15.08 -15.88 3.45
N ALA A 17 14.22 -15.15 2.74
CA ALA A 17 12.82 -14.94 3.14
C ALA A 17 11.97 -16.21 2.91
N GLY A 18 11.81 -17.02 3.97
CA GLY A 18 11.16 -18.33 3.92
C GLY A 18 9.62 -18.32 3.96
N PHE A 19 9.03 -19.47 3.67
CA PHE A 19 7.59 -19.77 3.76
C PHE A 19 7.13 -20.15 5.20
N GLU A 20 7.83 -19.66 6.22
CA GLU A 20 7.52 -19.99 7.62
C GLU A 20 6.13 -19.48 8.01
N GLY A 21 5.28 -20.34 8.57
CA GLY A 21 3.91 -19.97 8.95
C GLY A 21 2.87 -20.05 7.82
N MET A 22 3.27 -20.34 6.57
CA MET A 22 2.34 -20.52 5.44
C MET A 22 1.31 -21.62 5.70
N SER A 23 1.71 -22.75 6.27
CA SER A 23 0.79 -23.84 6.63
C SER A 23 -0.28 -23.39 7.64
N GLY A 24 0.11 -22.56 8.62
CA GLY A 24 -0.82 -22.00 9.60
C GLY A 24 -1.82 -21.04 8.97
N VAL A 25 -1.37 -20.14 8.08
CA VAL A 25 -2.26 -19.23 7.35
C VAL A 25 -3.21 -20.00 6.44
N MET A 26 -2.73 -21.01 5.72
CA MET A 26 -3.60 -21.86 4.88
C MET A 26 -4.68 -22.59 5.69
N GLN A 27 -4.33 -23.07 6.90
CA GLN A 27 -5.30 -23.69 7.80
C GLN A 27 -6.38 -22.69 8.24
N ILE A 28 -5.99 -21.47 8.63
CA ILE A 28 -6.95 -20.40 8.98
C ILE A 28 -7.88 -20.08 7.81
N ILE A 29 -7.31 -19.92 6.61
CA ILE A 29 -8.08 -19.62 5.38
C ILE A 29 -9.12 -20.71 5.11
N GLU A 30 -8.71 -21.99 5.15
CA GLU A 30 -9.60 -23.10 4.85
C GLU A 30 -10.66 -23.30 5.95
N ASP A 31 -10.32 -23.05 7.21
CA ASP A 31 -11.26 -23.10 8.32
C ASP A 31 -12.33 -22.02 8.18
N VAL A 32 -11.95 -20.76 7.90
CA VAL A 32 -12.91 -19.67 7.65
C VAL A 32 -13.78 -19.96 6.42
N ARG A 33 -13.23 -20.53 5.35
CA ARG A 33 -14.01 -20.93 4.16
C ARG A 33 -15.10 -21.94 4.51
N ARG A 34 -14.82 -22.91 5.38
CA ARG A 34 -15.75 -23.99 5.74
C ARG A 34 -16.73 -23.60 6.84
N ASN A 35 -16.22 -22.93 7.87
CA ASN A 35 -16.89 -22.74 9.15
C ASN A 35 -17.27 -21.27 9.43
N LYS A 36 -16.94 -20.35 8.52
CA LYS A 36 -17.43 -18.96 8.47
C LYS A 36 -17.36 -18.23 9.83
N ASP A 37 -18.47 -17.65 10.30
CA ASP A 37 -18.54 -16.89 11.56
C ASP A 37 -18.00 -17.69 12.76
N ALA A 38 -18.20 -19.01 12.79
CA ALA A 38 -17.73 -19.83 13.90
C ALA A 38 -16.20 -19.88 13.98
N ALA A 39 -15.53 -20.10 12.83
CA ALA A 39 -14.07 -20.02 12.75
C ALA A 39 -13.58 -18.61 13.06
N LEU A 40 -14.25 -17.58 12.52
CA LEU A 40 -13.88 -16.19 12.75
C LEU A 40 -13.94 -15.83 14.24
N ARG A 41 -15.01 -16.16 14.96
CA ARG A 41 -15.11 -15.92 16.42
C ARG A 41 -13.99 -16.63 17.18
N SER A 42 -13.74 -17.90 16.86
CA SER A 42 -12.69 -18.71 17.50
C SER A 42 -11.30 -18.08 17.34
N TYR A 43 -10.97 -17.61 16.13
CA TYR A 43 -9.68 -16.95 15.89
C TYR A 43 -9.59 -15.55 16.48
N THR A 44 -10.68 -14.78 16.49
CA THR A 44 -10.72 -13.48 17.19
C THR A 44 -10.49 -13.67 18.69
N GLU A 45 -11.16 -14.62 19.34
CA GLU A 45 -10.92 -14.92 20.77
C GLU A 45 -9.47 -15.37 21.02
N LYS A 46 -8.95 -16.25 20.16
CA LYS A 46 -7.60 -16.79 20.29
C LYS A 46 -6.49 -15.74 20.12
N PHE A 47 -6.60 -14.87 19.11
CA PHE A 47 -5.51 -13.97 18.72
C PHE A 47 -5.70 -12.54 19.22
N ASP A 48 -6.93 -12.05 19.26
CA ASP A 48 -7.24 -10.72 19.78
C ASP A 48 -7.54 -10.77 21.28
N GLY A 49 -7.78 -11.95 21.87
CA GLY A 49 -8.02 -12.13 23.30
C GLY A 49 -9.44 -11.75 23.75
N HIS A 50 -10.36 -11.51 22.81
CA HIS A 50 -11.72 -11.03 23.09
C HIS A 50 -12.75 -11.96 22.44
N ALA A 51 -13.69 -12.45 23.23
CA ALA A 51 -14.88 -13.10 22.70
C ALA A 51 -15.82 -12.04 22.11
N VAL A 52 -16.31 -12.26 20.90
CA VAL A 52 -17.14 -11.30 20.18
C VAL A 52 -18.50 -11.93 19.84
N ASP A 53 -19.57 -11.36 20.40
CA ASP A 53 -20.94 -11.77 20.10
C ASP A 53 -21.41 -11.25 18.74
N SER A 54 -21.06 -10.00 18.42
CA SER A 54 -21.33 -9.36 17.14
C SER A 54 -20.08 -8.69 16.60
N PHE A 55 -19.69 -9.05 15.39
CA PHE A 55 -18.53 -8.44 14.74
C PHE A 55 -18.77 -6.96 14.42
N LYS A 56 -20.01 -6.58 14.10
CA LYS A 56 -20.33 -5.24 13.61
C LYS A 56 -20.19 -4.20 14.73
N VAL A 57 -19.35 -3.20 14.50
CA VAL A 57 -19.24 -2.03 15.38
C VAL A 57 -20.46 -1.14 15.15
N PRO A 58 -21.21 -0.77 16.20
CA PRO A 58 -22.34 0.14 16.06
C PRO A 58 -21.89 1.53 15.55
N PRO A 59 -22.60 2.14 14.57
CA PRO A 59 -22.29 3.50 14.11
C PRO A 59 -22.25 4.54 15.23
N GLU A 60 -23.06 4.36 16.27
CA GLU A 60 -23.10 5.20 17.46
C GLU A 60 -21.77 5.18 18.21
N LYS A 61 -21.06 4.03 18.23
CA LYS A 61 -19.72 3.92 18.84
C LYS A 61 -18.67 4.67 18.05
N LEU A 62 -18.76 4.63 16.71
CA LEU A 62 -17.87 5.40 15.83
C LEU A 62 -18.05 6.91 16.07
N ARG A 63 -19.31 7.35 16.10
CA ARG A 63 -19.65 8.74 16.40
C ARG A 63 -19.22 9.15 17.80
N ALA A 64 -19.51 8.34 18.82
CA ALA A 64 -19.08 8.63 20.20
C ALA A 64 -17.56 8.74 20.33
N SER A 65 -16.81 7.95 19.55
CA SER A 65 -15.36 8.06 19.50
C SER A 65 -14.89 9.39 18.93
N PHE A 66 -15.56 9.91 17.89
CA PHE A 66 -15.28 11.25 17.36
C PHE A 66 -15.69 12.36 18.32
N ASP A 67 -16.89 12.31 18.88
CA ASP A 67 -17.42 13.33 19.79
C ASP A 67 -16.60 13.44 21.10
N ALA A 68 -15.94 12.35 21.52
CA ALA A 68 -15.05 12.33 22.67
C ALA A 68 -13.66 12.93 22.41
N LEU A 69 -13.28 13.20 21.16
CA LEU A 69 -11.97 13.78 20.85
C LEU A 69 -11.91 15.28 21.20
N PRO A 70 -10.78 15.75 21.76
CA PRO A 70 -10.48 17.17 21.80
C PRO A 70 -10.63 17.82 20.42
N GLN A 71 -11.08 19.08 20.39
CA GLN A 71 -11.31 19.82 19.15
C GLN A 71 -10.11 19.80 18.20
N GLU A 72 -8.90 20.03 18.73
CA GLU A 72 -7.66 20.00 17.95
C GLU A 72 -7.44 18.67 17.18
N LYS A 73 -7.77 17.53 17.80
CA LYS A 73 -7.64 16.22 17.14
C LYS A 73 -8.69 16.02 16.04
N ARG A 74 -9.91 16.56 16.24
CA ARG A 74 -10.96 16.50 15.22
C ARG A 74 -10.58 17.33 14.00
N GLU A 75 -10.16 18.57 14.22
CA GLU A 75 -9.71 19.48 13.16
C GLU A 75 -8.50 18.91 12.39
N ALA A 76 -7.57 18.25 13.09
CA ALA A 76 -6.44 17.57 12.46
C ALA A 76 -6.89 16.43 11.52
N LEU A 77 -7.79 15.56 11.98
CA LEU A 77 -8.33 14.47 11.17
C LEU A 77 -9.11 14.97 9.94
N GLU A 78 -9.93 16.00 10.12
CA GLU A 78 -10.70 16.63 9.04
C GLU A 78 -9.77 17.26 7.99
N LYS A 79 -8.76 18.01 8.42
CA LYS A 79 -7.77 18.61 7.53
C LYS A 79 -6.96 17.58 6.75
N ILE A 80 -6.55 16.49 7.40
CA ILE A 80 -5.83 15.40 6.74
C ILE A 80 -6.73 14.74 5.69
N ARG A 81 -7.98 14.44 6.05
CA ARG A 81 -8.96 13.85 5.14
C ARG A 81 -9.16 14.72 3.90
N GLU A 82 -9.36 16.03 4.07
CA GLU A 82 -9.54 16.98 2.97
C GLU A 82 -8.34 16.97 2.02
N ARG A 83 -7.12 17.00 2.56
CA ARG A 83 -5.89 16.95 1.74
C ARG A 83 -5.75 15.65 0.95
N ILE A 84 -6.10 14.51 1.54
CA ILE A 84 -6.10 13.23 0.83
C ILE A 84 -7.18 13.26 -0.25
N GLU A 85 -8.38 13.72 0.07
CA GLU A 85 -9.49 13.80 -0.89
C GLU A 85 -9.14 14.66 -2.12
N ASP A 86 -8.57 15.84 -1.90
CA ASP A 86 -8.14 16.75 -2.96
C ASP A 86 -7.10 16.11 -3.89
N TYR A 87 -6.09 15.47 -3.31
CA TYR A 87 -5.06 14.76 -4.07
C TYR A 87 -5.66 13.60 -4.89
N GLN A 88 -6.52 12.79 -4.26
CA GLN A 88 -7.13 11.64 -4.94
C GLN A 88 -8.07 12.09 -6.07
N ARG A 89 -8.81 13.19 -5.90
CA ARG A 89 -9.65 13.76 -6.99
C ARG A 89 -8.80 14.24 -8.17
N MET A 90 -7.64 14.83 -7.90
CA MET A 90 -6.72 15.33 -8.92
C MET A 90 -6.17 14.24 -9.84
N ILE A 91 -5.93 13.02 -9.32
CA ILE A 91 -5.27 11.93 -10.07
C ILE A 91 -6.23 10.85 -10.59
N ARG A 92 -7.53 11.01 -10.38
CA ARG A 92 -8.56 10.03 -10.79
C ARG A 92 -8.65 9.96 -12.31
N TYR A 93 -8.66 8.75 -12.86
CA TYR A 93 -8.86 8.53 -14.28
C TYR A 93 -10.27 8.91 -14.74
N GLU A 94 -10.34 9.42 -15.96
CA GLU A 94 -11.56 9.80 -16.66
C GLU A 94 -11.71 8.97 -17.93
N ASP A 95 -12.95 8.75 -18.32
CA ASP A 95 -13.30 8.04 -19.56
C ASP A 95 -12.67 8.71 -20.77
N ARG A 96 -12.28 7.90 -21.76
CA ARG A 96 -11.77 8.36 -23.05
C ARG A 96 -12.70 7.88 -24.16
N ASP A 97 -12.99 8.75 -25.12
CA ASP A 97 -13.84 8.45 -26.27
C ASP A 97 -13.27 9.14 -27.51
N ASP A 98 -12.95 8.34 -28.54
CA ASP A 98 -12.51 8.84 -29.85
C ASP A 98 -13.55 8.66 -30.97
N GLY A 99 -14.74 8.17 -30.61
CA GLY A 99 -15.84 7.85 -31.52
C GLY A 99 -16.00 6.37 -31.83
N GLU A 100 -14.92 5.66 -32.15
CA GLU A 100 -14.95 4.21 -32.44
C GLU A 100 -14.45 3.38 -31.27
N PHE A 101 -13.57 3.93 -30.45
CA PHE A 101 -13.03 3.31 -29.24
C PHE A 101 -13.35 4.18 -28.04
N LYS A 102 -13.92 3.54 -27.02
CA LYS A 102 -14.06 4.13 -25.69
C LYS A 102 -13.28 3.31 -24.69
N TYR A 103 -12.71 3.97 -23.69
CA TYR A 103 -12.13 3.31 -22.54
C TYR A 103 -12.83 3.87 -21.31
N VAL A 104 -13.66 3.05 -20.68
CA VAL A 104 -14.55 3.46 -19.60
C VAL A 104 -14.06 2.92 -18.27
N TYR A 105 -14.21 3.72 -17.21
CA TYR A 105 -13.82 3.36 -15.85
C TYR A 105 -15.06 3.27 -14.94
N HIS A 106 -15.14 2.19 -14.16
CA HIS A 106 -16.23 1.95 -13.21
C HIS A 106 -15.66 1.71 -11.81
N PRO A 107 -16.23 2.33 -10.76
CA PRO A 107 -15.86 1.99 -9.39
C PRO A 107 -16.19 0.53 -9.08
N LEU A 108 -15.39 -0.08 -8.21
CA LEU A 108 -15.72 -1.38 -7.62
C LEU A 108 -17.01 -1.28 -6.80
N GLU A 109 -17.80 -2.36 -6.81
CA GLU A 109 -19.04 -2.40 -6.02
C GLU A 109 -18.75 -2.57 -4.53
N LYS A 110 -17.92 -3.57 -4.18
CA LYS A 110 -17.61 -3.88 -2.77
C LYS A 110 -16.12 -4.00 -2.54
N VAL A 111 -15.61 -3.26 -1.55
CA VAL A 111 -14.20 -3.29 -1.19
C VAL A 111 -14.02 -3.55 0.31
N GLY A 112 -13.13 -4.48 0.61
CA GLY A 112 -12.66 -4.74 1.96
C GLY A 112 -11.45 -3.87 2.28
N VAL A 113 -11.45 -3.22 3.44
CA VAL A 113 -10.32 -2.45 3.93
C VAL A 113 -9.85 -3.07 5.23
N TYR A 114 -8.62 -3.56 5.28
CA TYR A 114 -8.00 -4.02 6.52
C TYR A 114 -7.23 -2.87 7.17
N VAL A 115 -7.61 -2.53 8.40
CA VAL A 115 -6.96 -1.50 9.21
C VAL A 115 -6.22 -2.19 10.36
N PRO A 116 -4.88 -2.15 10.41
CA PRO A 116 -4.10 -2.70 11.51
C PRO A 116 -4.51 -2.14 12.88
N GLY A 117 -4.11 -2.83 13.95
CA GLY A 117 -4.45 -2.43 15.31
C GLY A 117 -3.90 -3.37 16.38
N GLY A 118 -4.46 -3.28 17.59
CA GLY A 118 -4.11 -4.11 18.74
C GLY A 118 -3.11 -3.44 19.67
N THR A 119 -1.88 -3.21 19.20
CA THR A 119 -0.81 -2.55 20.00
C THR A 119 -0.79 -1.03 19.85
N ALA A 120 -1.35 -0.51 18.76
CA ALA A 120 -1.46 0.91 18.46
C ALA A 120 -2.74 1.20 17.66
N LEU A 121 -3.06 2.48 17.53
CA LEU A 121 -4.22 2.98 16.79
C LEU A 121 -3.74 3.68 15.52
N TYR A 122 -4.32 3.32 14.38
CA TYR A 122 -3.89 3.82 13.06
C TYR A 122 -5.01 4.60 12.35
N PRO A 123 -5.31 5.84 12.78
CA PRO A 123 -6.28 6.68 12.07
C PRO A 123 -5.78 7.07 10.67
N SER A 124 -4.46 7.23 10.49
CA SER A 124 -3.87 7.52 9.16
C SER A 124 -4.17 6.40 8.17
N SER A 125 -3.98 5.13 8.53
CA SER A 125 -4.30 4.00 7.65
C SER A 125 -5.77 3.92 7.28
N VAL A 126 -6.68 4.36 8.15
CA VAL A 126 -8.10 4.53 7.76
C VAL A 126 -8.22 5.56 6.65
N LEU A 127 -7.69 6.77 6.85
CA LEU A 127 -7.81 7.85 5.89
C LEU A 127 -7.15 7.50 4.54
N MET A 128 -5.95 6.93 4.58
CA MET A 128 -5.13 6.59 3.42
C MET A 128 -5.67 5.42 2.58
N THR A 129 -6.65 4.66 3.10
CA THR A 129 -7.28 3.53 2.38
C THR A 129 -8.74 3.78 2.05
N VAL A 130 -9.50 4.38 2.96
CA VAL A 130 -10.94 4.61 2.81
C VAL A 130 -11.22 5.81 1.92
N VAL A 131 -10.49 6.93 2.09
CA VAL A 131 -10.74 8.15 1.30
C VAL A 131 -10.54 7.90 -0.21
N PRO A 132 -9.48 7.22 -0.68
CA PRO A 132 -9.35 6.87 -2.09
C PRO A 132 -10.54 6.04 -2.64
N ALA A 133 -11.05 5.07 -1.86
CA ALA A 133 -12.22 4.27 -2.23
C ALA A 133 -13.48 5.13 -2.35
N MET A 134 -13.69 6.08 -1.42
CA MET A 134 -14.80 7.03 -1.47
C MET A 134 -14.71 7.93 -2.71
N VAL A 135 -13.52 8.46 -3.02
CA VAL A 135 -13.31 9.33 -4.19
C VAL A 135 -13.51 8.57 -5.50
N ALA A 136 -13.19 7.28 -5.54
CA ALA A 136 -13.45 6.44 -6.71
C ALA A 136 -14.94 6.28 -6.97
N GLY A 137 -15.76 6.31 -5.90
CA GLY A 137 -17.20 6.08 -5.93
C GLY A 137 -17.59 4.66 -5.54
N VAL A 138 -16.77 3.95 -4.75
CA VAL A 138 -17.09 2.59 -4.29
C VAL A 138 -18.38 2.59 -3.50
N HIS A 139 -19.28 1.65 -3.82
CA HIS A 139 -20.63 1.61 -3.26
C HIS A 139 -20.66 1.10 -1.81
N GLU A 140 -19.97 -0.02 -1.53
CA GLU A 140 -19.90 -0.61 -0.20
C GLU A 140 -18.43 -0.78 0.25
N ILE A 141 -18.06 -0.09 1.33
CA ILE A 141 -16.72 -0.19 1.95
C ILE A 141 -16.87 -0.96 3.27
N HIS A 142 -16.25 -2.13 3.35
CA HIS A 142 -16.27 -3.01 4.52
C HIS A 142 -14.92 -2.98 5.23
N VAL A 143 -14.87 -2.37 6.40
CA VAL A 143 -13.63 -2.23 7.18
C VAL A 143 -13.51 -3.36 8.20
N MET A 144 -12.37 -4.03 8.20
CA MET A 144 -11.92 -4.96 9.24
C MET A 144 -10.86 -4.30 10.09
N THR A 145 -11.02 -4.32 11.40
CA THR A 145 -9.99 -3.86 12.34
C THR A 145 -10.02 -4.73 13.61
N PRO A 146 -8.92 -4.90 14.35
CA PRO A 146 -8.93 -5.65 15.59
C PRO A 146 -9.95 -5.12 16.61
N THR A 147 -10.28 -5.95 17.61
CA THR A 147 -11.27 -5.60 18.62
C THR A 147 -10.77 -4.47 19.55
N PHE A 148 -11.56 -3.40 19.68
CA PHE A 148 -11.32 -2.31 20.63
C PHE A 148 -12.56 -2.09 21.50
N GLU A 149 -12.38 -2.17 22.83
CA GLU A 149 -13.46 -1.91 23.78
C GLU A 149 -13.75 -0.41 23.92
N ASP A 150 -12.72 0.42 24.00
CA ASP A 150 -12.84 1.85 24.24
C ASP A 150 -13.07 2.69 22.98
N ASN A 151 -13.61 3.88 23.21
CA ASN A 151 -13.60 4.96 22.23
C ASN A 151 -12.16 5.27 21.81
N ASN A 152 -11.92 5.42 20.52
CA ASN A 152 -10.56 5.58 20.01
C ASN A 152 -10.50 6.39 18.71
N ILE A 153 -9.30 6.91 18.41
CA ILE A 153 -9.10 7.79 17.26
C ILE A 153 -9.27 7.07 15.91
N THR A 154 -9.08 5.75 15.84
CA THR A 154 -9.34 4.95 14.62
C THR A 154 -10.84 4.90 14.31
N PHE A 155 -11.69 4.69 15.31
CA PHE A 155 -13.14 4.76 15.17
C PHE A 155 -13.63 6.17 14.81
N ALA A 156 -12.99 7.20 15.36
CA ALA A 156 -13.26 8.58 14.95
C ALA A 156 -12.91 8.83 13.48
N ALA A 157 -11.77 8.31 13.00
CA ALA A 157 -11.38 8.38 11.59
C ALA A 157 -12.39 7.66 10.67
N LEU A 158 -12.89 6.49 11.09
CA LEU A 158 -13.93 5.75 10.36
C LEU A 158 -15.26 6.51 10.31
N HIS A 159 -15.62 7.17 11.42
CA HIS A 159 -16.81 8.02 11.48
C HIS A 159 -16.71 9.18 10.49
N ILE A 160 -15.59 9.91 10.46
CA ILE A 160 -15.46 11.04 9.52
C ILE A 160 -15.49 10.57 8.07
N CYS A 161 -14.95 9.39 7.76
CA CYS A 161 -15.08 8.80 6.42
C CYS A 161 -16.50 8.31 6.10
N GLY A 162 -17.45 8.34 7.04
CA GLY A 162 -18.83 7.93 6.80
C GLY A 162 -19.00 6.43 6.52
N VAL A 163 -18.06 5.59 6.97
CA VAL A 163 -18.15 4.13 6.77
C VAL A 163 -19.17 3.51 7.73
N GLU A 164 -20.14 2.78 7.18
CA GLU A 164 -21.20 2.14 7.97
C GLU A 164 -20.92 0.66 8.30
N HIS A 165 -20.04 0.01 7.53
CA HIS A 165 -19.71 -1.41 7.68
C HIS A 165 -18.34 -1.59 8.30
N VAL A 166 -18.26 -1.46 9.62
CA VAL A 166 -17.03 -1.69 10.39
C VAL A 166 -17.19 -2.97 11.22
N TYR A 167 -16.21 -3.86 11.15
CA TYR A 167 -16.21 -5.14 11.82
C TYR A 167 -14.94 -5.34 12.67
N THR A 168 -15.10 -6.00 13.81
CA THR A 168 -14.04 -6.32 14.77
C THR A 168 -13.49 -7.72 14.54
N ALA A 169 -12.44 -7.81 13.73
CA ALA A 169 -11.64 -9.01 13.53
C ALA A 169 -10.30 -8.62 12.90
N GLY A 170 -9.20 -9.13 13.45
CA GLY A 170 -7.85 -8.94 12.91
C GLY A 170 -7.33 -10.12 12.06
N GLY A 171 -6.11 -9.98 11.55
CA GLY A 171 -5.31 -11.11 11.07
C GLY A 171 -5.76 -11.78 9.76
N ALA A 172 -5.21 -12.96 9.50
CA ALA A 172 -5.49 -13.74 8.30
C ALA A 172 -6.96 -14.16 8.19
N GLN A 173 -7.63 -14.39 9.32
CA GLN A 173 -9.05 -14.74 9.39
C GLN A 173 -9.96 -13.62 8.88
N ALA A 174 -9.61 -12.35 9.14
CA ALA A 174 -10.37 -11.21 8.63
C ALA A 174 -10.26 -11.08 7.10
N VAL A 175 -9.05 -11.29 6.56
CA VAL A 175 -8.82 -11.33 5.10
C VAL A 175 -9.61 -12.46 4.47
N ALA A 176 -9.59 -13.67 5.05
CA ALA A 176 -10.35 -14.81 4.56
C ALA A 176 -11.87 -14.55 4.62
N ALA A 177 -12.36 -13.91 5.67
CA ALA A 177 -13.77 -13.55 5.81
C ALA A 177 -14.23 -12.56 4.74
N LEU A 178 -13.41 -11.56 4.40
CA LEU A 178 -13.67 -10.64 3.28
C LEU A 178 -13.62 -11.37 1.92
N ALA A 179 -12.70 -12.31 1.74
CA ALA A 179 -12.52 -13.01 0.47
C ALA A 179 -13.65 -14.01 0.16
N PHE A 180 -14.16 -14.73 1.16
CA PHE A 180 -15.19 -15.75 0.96
C PHE A 180 -16.60 -15.29 1.36
N GLY A 181 -16.69 -14.28 2.20
CA GLY A 181 -17.91 -13.97 2.93
C GLY A 181 -18.20 -14.98 4.04
N THR A 182 -18.94 -14.52 5.04
CA THR A 182 -19.47 -15.28 6.17
C THR A 182 -20.95 -14.94 6.35
N GLU A 183 -21.60 -15.42 7.40
CA GLU A 183 -22.96 -15.00 7.75
C GLU A 183 -23.02 -13.50 8.08
N SER A 184 -21.97 -12.98 8.74
CA SER A 184 -21.93 -11.59 9.19
C SER A 184 -21.21 -10.62 8.24
N ILE A 185 -20.30 -11.13 7.42
CA ILE A 185 -19.39 -10.33 6.60
C ILE A 185 -19.62 -10.67 5.13
N PRO A 186 -19.94 -9.69 4.27
CA PRO A 186 -20.10 -9.98 2.85
C PRO A 186 -18.75 -10.26 2.17
N LYS A 187 -18.81 -11.06 1.10
CA LYS A 187 -17.70 -11.19 0.15
C LYS A 187 -17.48 -9.85 -0.58
N VAL A 188 -16.23 -9.49 -0.83
CA VAL A 188 -15.83 -8.26 -1.55
C VAL A 188 -15.05 -8.57 -2.83
N ASP A 189 -14.92 -7.59 -3.71
CA ASP A 189 -14.21 -7.72 -5.00
C ASP A 189 -12.70 -7.48 -4.86
N LYS A 190 -12.30 -6.59 -3.94
CA LYS A 190 -10.89 -6.26 -3.66
C LYS A 190 -10.68 -6.04 -2.16
N ILE A 191 -9.52 -6.46 -1.65
CA ILE A 191 -9.07 -6.20 -0.28
C ILE A 191 -7.83 -5.31 -0.32
N VAL A 192 -7.88 -4.18 0.38
CA VAL A 192 -6.76 -3.23 0.49
C VAL A 192 -6.34 -3.03 1.94
N GLY A 193 -5.19 -2.41 2.12
CA GLY A 193 -4.68 -1.99 3.42
C GLY A 193 -3.49 -2.85 3.89
N PRO A 194 -2.55 -2.23 4.63
CA PRO A 194 -1.36 -2.90 5.09
C PRO A 194 -1.67 -3.87 6.23
N GLY A 195 -0.76 -4.79 6.53
CA GLY A 195 -0.90 -5.66 7.67
C GLY A 195 0.39 -6.39 7.99
N ASN A 196 0.39 -7.11 9.11
CA ASN A 196 1.54 -7.93 9.48
C ASN A 196 1.76 -9.08 8.48
N TYR A 197 2.84 -9.84 8.70
CA TYR A 197 3.19 -11.00 7.88
C TYR A 197 2.01 -11.94 7.56
N TYR A 198 1.16 -12.24 8.54
CA TYR A 198 0.03 -13.16 8.37
C TYR A 198 -1.06 -12.58 7.46
N VAL A 199 -1.33 -11.27 7.56
CA VAL A 199 -2.27 -10.56 6.68
C VAL A 199 -1.73 -10.49 5.25
N ALA A 200 -0.45 -10.12 5.10
CA ALA A 200 0.22 -10.08 3.80
C ALA A 200 0.23 -11.45 3.12
N LEU A 201 0.51 -12.52 3.88
CA LEU A 201 0.49 -13.88 3.37
C LEU A 201 -0.93 -14.35 3.02
N ALA A 202 -1.94 -14.00 3.82
CA ALA A 202 -3.32 -14.31 3.49
C ALA A 202 -3.77 -13.63 2.20
N LYS A 203 -3.49 -12.33 2.03
CA LYS A 203 -3.74 -11.59 0.78
C LYS A 203 -3.06 -12.25 -0.41
N ARG A 204 -1.78 -12.63 -0.26
CA ARG A 204 -1.03 -13.35 -1.30
C ARG A 204 -1.68 -14.67 -1.69
N LEU A 205 -2.13 -15.47 -0.73
CA LEU A 205 -2.75 -16.78 -0.97
C LEU A 205 -4.17 -16.69 -1.55
N LEU A 206 -4.85 -15.57 -1.32
CA LEU A 206 -6.23 -15.32 -1.77
C LEU A 206 -6.30 -14.51 -3.07
N PHE A 207 -5.17 -14.00 -3.58
CA PHE A 207 -5.14 -13.30 -4.85
C PHE A 207 -5.64 -14.19 -5.99
N GLY A 208 -6.62 -13.70 -6.75
CA GLY A 208 -7.32 -14.43 -7.80
C GLY A 208 -8.70 -14.96 -7.39
N GLU A 209 -8.91 -15.22 -6.09
CA GLU A 209 -10.26 -15.35 -5.52
C GLU A 209 -10.87 -13.96 -5.24
N VAL A 210 -10.02 -13.04 -4.81
CA VAL A 210 -10.31 -11.63 -4.56
C VAL A 210 -9.15 -10.78 -5.08
N GLY A 211 -9.43 -9.55 -5.53
CA GLY A 211 -8.39 -8.58 -5.85
C GLY A 211 -7.63 -8.16 -4.60
N ILE A 212 -6.36 -7.77 -4.75
CA ILE A 212 -5.59 -7.11 -3.68
C ILE A 212 -4.91 -5.87 -4.25
N ASP A 213 -4.58 -4.91 -3.40
CA ASP A 213 -3.70 -3.78 -3.71
C ASP A 213 -2.27 -4.25 -3.97
N MET A 214 -1.64 -4.88 -2.98
CA MET A 214 -0.26 -5.32 -3.03
C MET A 214 0.03 -6.35 -1.92
N ILE A 215 1.18 -7.03 -2.06
CA ILE A 215 1.73 -7.90 -1.02
C ILE A 215 2.78 -7.08 -0.27
N ALA A 216 2.50 -6.75 0.98
CA ALA A 216 3.44 -6.04 1.83
C ALA A 216 4.63 -6.93 2.21
N GLY A 217 5.82 -6.33 2.16
CA GLY A 217 7.08 -6.80 2.71
C GLY A 217 7.54 -5.88 3.84
N PRO A 218 8.81 -5.98 4.28
CA PRO A 218 9.37 -5.05 5.26
C PRO A 218 9.37 -3.62 4.71
N SER A 219 9.02 -2.65 5.54
CA SER A 219 8.99 -1.25 5.14
C SER A 219 10.41 -0.66 4.99
N GLU A 220 10.58 0.30 4.08
CA GLU A 220 11.89 0.78 3.65
C GLU A 220 11.94 2.28 3.34
N ILE A 221 12.99 2.98 3.82
CA ILE A 221 13.34 4.32 3.33
C ILE A 221 14.73 4.34 2.70
N LEU A 222 14.85 5.03 1.58
CA LEU A 222 16.10 5.43 0.97
C LEU A 222 16.27 6.94 1.09
N ILE A 223 17.39 7.40 1.66
CA ILE A 223 17.69 8.81 1.90
C ILE A 223 18.96 9.17 1.12
N TYR A 224 18.83 10.05 0.12
CA TYR A 224 19.95 10.55 -0.67
C TYR A 224 20.28 11.98 -0.23
N VAL A 225 21.47 12.14 0.35
CA VAL A 225 21.94 13.37 0.99
C VAL A 225 23.23 13.92 0.39
N ASP A 226 23.41 15.25 0.49
CA ASP A 226 24.70 15.92 0.29
C ASP A 226 25.28 16.44 1.62
N GLU A 227 26.44 17.09 1.56
CA GLU A 227 27.13 17.66 2.71
C GLU A 227 26.42 18.82 3.42
N GLU A 228 25.39 19.42 2.79
CA GLU A 228 24.67 20.60 3.29
C GLU A 228 23.50 20.26 4.22
N VAL A 229 23.11 18.98 4.27
CA VAL A 229 21.97 18.53 5.10
C VAL A 229 22.15 18.81 6.58
N LYS A 230 21.01 19.00 7.26
CA LYS A 230 20.98 18.99 8.72
C LYS A 230 21.00 17.55 9.19
N VAL A 231 22.15 17.13 9.72
CA VAL A 231 22.41 15.76 10.18
C VAL A 231 21.28 15.23 11.07
N ASP A 232 20.83 16.01 12.05
CA ASP A 232 19.76 15.57 12.97
C ASP A 232 18.45 15.26 12.23
N ALA A 233 18.10 16.01 11.18
CA ALA A 233 16.88 15.73 10.40
C ALA A 233 16.96 14.36 9.71
N VAL A 234 18.09 14.08 9.05
CA VAL A 234 18.32 12.78 8.40
C VAL A 234 18.33 11.63 9.41
N VAL A 235 18.92 11.83 10.58
CA VAL A 235 18.92 10.83 11.66
C VAL A 235 17.49 10.54 12.14
N TYR A 236 16.65 11.56 12.30
CA TYR A 236 15.26 11.36 12.67
C TYR A 236 14.42 10.71 11.56
N ASP A 237 14.71 10.95 10.28
CA ASP A 237 14.07 10.21 9.18
C ASP A 237 14.48 8.72 9.22
N ILE A 238 15.75 8.41 9.48
CA ILE A 238 16.22 7.02 9.67
C ILE A 238 15.51 6.36 10.87
N PHE A 239 15.36 7.10 11.99
CA PHE A 239 14.68 6.59 13.16
C PHE A 239 13.17 6.41 12.94
N ALA A 240 12.52 7.34 12.23
CA ALA A 240 11.10 7.26 11.89
C ALA A 240 10.79 5.95 11.16
N GLN A 241 11.55 5.62 10.11
CA GLN A 241 11.42 4.33 9.43
C GLN A 241 11.76 3.16 10.37
N SER A 242 12.89 3.25 11.10
CA SER A 242 13.42 2.15 11.90
C SER A 242 12.58 1.80 13.13
N GLU A 243 11.71 2.70 13.59
CA GLU A 243 10.82 2.42 14.70
C GLU A 243 9.59 1.61 14.28
N HIS A 244 9.25 1.52 13.00
CA HIS A 244 8.07 0.75 12.55
C HIS A 244 8.16 -0.73 12.91
N ASP A 245 9.26 -1.39 12.51
CA ASP A 245 9.48 -2.82 12.71
C ASP A 245 10.98 -3.16 12.83
N ARG A 246 11.31 -4.26 13.48
CA ARG A 246 12.71 -4.75 13.63
C ARG A 246 13.34 -5.14 12.29
N ASN A 247 12.50 -5.40 11.28
CA ASN A 247 12.92 -5.74 9.92
C ASN A 247 12.84 -4.55 8.96
N ALA A 248 12.45 -3.36 9.42
CA ALA A 248 12.47 -2.16 8.60
C ALA A 248 13.87 -1.93 8.04
N ARG A 249 13.97 -1.40 6.82
CA ARG A 249 15.24 -1.17 6.13
C ARG A 249 15.47 0.30 5.90
N THR A 250 16.72 0.72 6.01
CA THR A 250 17.12 2.10 5.76
C THR A 250 18.35 2.12 4.86
N PHE A 251 18.31 2.89 3.78
CA PHE A 251 19.40 3.04 2.82
C PHE A 251 19.86 4.49 2.83
N LEU A 252 21.06 4.76 3.31
CA LEU A 252 21.64 6.11 3.32
C LEU A 252 22.65 6.24 2.18
N LEU A 253 22.43 7.18 1.26
CA LEU A 253 23.22 7.37 0.06
C LEU A 253 23.86 8.76 0.05
N SER A 254 25.15 8.84 -0.25
CA SER A 254 25.81 10.12 -0.52
C SER A 254 27.00 9.97 -1.47
N GLU A 255 27.37 11.07 -2.11
CA GLU A 255 28.61 11.18 -2.89
C GLU A 255 29.83 11.47 -1.99
N ASP A 256 29.59 11.84 -0.73
CA ASP A 256 30.61 12.27 0.22
C ASP A 256 30.66 11.33 1.45
N GLN A 257 31.85 10.79 1.74
CA GLN A 257 32.05 9.91 2.89
C GLN A 257 31.93 10.66 4.22
N GLY A 258 32.33 11.93 4.27
CA GLY A 258 32.33 12.73 5.48
C GLY A 258 30.93 13.01 6.03
N ILE A 259 29.92 13.21 5.17
CA ILE A 259 28.53 13.36 5.64
C ILE A 259 27.96 12.04 6.17
N ILE A 260 28.29 10.91 5.53
CA ILE A 260 27.90 9.58 6.04
C ILE A 260 28.47 9.34 7.43
N ASP A 261 29.77 9.57 7.62
CA ASP A 261 30.43 9.36 8.92
C ASP A 261 29.79 10.23 10.02
N ARG A 262 29.45 11.49 9.69
CA ARG A 262 28.75 12.41 10.60
C ARG A 262 27.35 11.93 10.98
N ILE A 263 26.61 11.37 10.03
CA ILE A 263 25.27 10.82 10.29
C ILE A 263 25.37 9.55 11.14
N GLU A 264 26.27 8.63 10.80
CA GLU A 264 26.53 7.39 11.54
C GLU A 264 26.93 7.64 13.00
N ASP A 265 27.82 8.60 13.25
CA ASP A 265 28.20 8.98 14.61
C ASP A 265 27.02 9.62 15.35
N ARG A 266 26.22 10.43 14.65
CA ARG A 266 25.04 11.06 15.26
C ARG A 266 23.92 10.08 15.59
N ILE A 267 23.75 9.01 14.81
CA ILE A 267 22.86 7.89 15.14
C ILE A 267 23.26 7.29 16.49
N LYS A 268 24.56 6.99 16.69
CA LYS A 268 25.06 6.41 17.95
C LYS A 268 24.79 7.31 19.15
N ASP A 269 24.93 8.62 18.98
CA ASP A 269 24.66 9.60 20.05
C ASP A 269 23.17 9.67 20.45
N LEU A 270 22.26 9.51 19.47
CA LEU A 270 20.83 9.77 19.67
C LEU A 270 19.97 8.52 19.87
N ILE A 271 20.46 7.33 19.49
CA ILE A 271 19.63 6.11 19.47
C ILE A 271 19.15 5.69 20.86
N ASP A 272 19.99 5.84 21.89
CA ASP A 272 19.64 5.50 23.28
C ASP A 272 18.62 6.46 23.90
N LEU A 273 18.40 7.61 23.28
CA LEU A 273 17.42 8.61 23.73
C LEU A 273 16.01 8.33 23.19
N GLN A 274 15.87 7.41 22.23
CA GLN A 274 14.59 7.17 21.57
C GLN A 274 13.67 6.29 22.44
N PRO A 275 12.37 6.61 22.55
CA PRO A 275 11.43 5.78 23.31
C PRO A 275 11.36 4.32 22.84
N ARG A 276 11.57 4.08 21.54
CA ARG A 276 11.57 2.76 20.91
C ARG A 276 12.98 2.25 20.56
N ALA A 277 14.00 2.68 21.31
CA ALA A 277 15.42 2.38 21.06
C ALA A 277 15.70 0.90 20.76
N GLU A 278 15.08 -0.04 21.48
CA GLU A 278 15.30 -1.48 21.26
C GLU A 278 14.87 -1.96 19.86
N ILE A 279 13.76 -1.43 19.33
CA ILE A 279 13.29 -1.76 17.97
C ILE A 279 14.21 -1.11 16.94
N ILE A 280 14.53 0.18 17.14
CA ILE A 280 15.40 0.95 16.26
C ILE A 280 16.80 0.32 16.16
N LYS A 281 17.40 -0.10 17.27
CA LYS A 281 18.70 -0.79 17.31
C LYS A 281 18.68 -2.10 16.52
N GLN A 282 17.60 -2.88 16.61
CA GLN A 282 17.48 -4.13 15.87
C GLN A 282 17.30 -3.90 14.37
N SER A 283 16.48 -2.92 13.98
CA SER A 283 16.36 -2.47 12.60
C SER A 283 17.71 -2.03 12.05
N ILE A 284 18.36 -1.07 12.70
CA ILE A 284 19.62 -0.49 12.22
C ILE A 284 20.73 -1.54 12.17
N GLY A 285 20.90 -2.33 13.23
CA GLY A 285 21.97 -3.32 13.31
C GLY A 285 21.88 -4.42 12.24
N ASN A 286 20.66 -4.72 11.75
CA ASN A 286 20.44 -5.78 10.78
C ASN A 286 20.18 -5.26 9.36
N ASN A 287 19.67 -4.04 9.20
CA ASN A 287 19.02 -3.57 7.97
C ASN A 287 19.30 -2.10 7.62
N HIS A 288 20.30 -1.45 8.23
CA HIS A 288 20.82 -0.17 7.78
C HIS A 288 21.98 -0.36 6.79
N TYR A 289 21.95 0.37 5.67
CA TYR A 289 22.98 0.32 4.64
C TYR A 289 23.41 1.74 4.26
N ALA A 290 24.63 2.12 4.64
CA ALA A 290 25.24 3.38 4.24
C ALA A 290 26.20 3.19 3.05
N VAL A 291 25.88 3.83 1.94
CA VAL A 291 26.53 3.65 0.64
C VAL A 291 27.09 4.97 0.13
N VAL A 292 28.37 4.96 -0.22
CA VAL A 292 29.10 6.10 -0.80
C VAL A 292 29.62 5.70 -2.16
N ASP A 293 29.22 6.44 -3.19
CA ASP A 293 29.64 6.15 -4.56
C ASP A 293 29.45 7.39 -5.46
N SER A 294 29.84 7.28 -6.72
CA SER A 294 29.51 8.26 -7.73
C SER A 294 28.00 8.40 -7.91
N ARG A 295 27.56 9.61 -8.23
CA ARG A 295 26.16 9.92 -8.57
C ARG A 295 25.53 8.94 -9.57
N GLN A 296 26.29 8.54 -10.59
CA GLN A 296 25.81 7.57 -11.59
C GLN A 296 25.49 6.21 -10.94
N SER A 297 26.38 5.70 -10.09
CA SER A 297 26.19 4.46 -9.35
C SER A 297 25.02 4.57 -8.38
N LEU A 298 24.90 5.68 -7.65
CA LEU A 298 23.82 5.89 -6.67
C LEU A 298 22.46 5.95 -7.35
N LEU A 299 22.30 6.68 -8.46
CA LEU A 299 21.05 6.70 -9.24
C LEU A 299 20.69 5.33 -9.82
N ALA A 300 21.69 4.56 -10.27
CA ALA A 300 21.47 3.18 -10.69
C ALA A 300 21.02 2.32 -9.51
N LEU A 301 21.54 2.59 -8.32
CA LEU A 301 21.21 1.89 -7.10
C LEU A 301 19.79 2.19 -6.59
N VAL A 302 19.35 3.47 -6.59
CA VAL A 302 17.96 3.84 -6.27
C VAL A 302 16.98 3.02 -7.12
N ASN A 303 17.22 2.96 -8.43
CA ASN A 303 16.40 2.21 -9.38
C ASN A 303 16.55 0.69 -9.28
N HIS A 304 17.64 0.20 -8.69
CA HIS A 304 17.84 -1.21 -8.40
C HIS A 304 17.02 -1.62 -7.17
N ILE A 305 17.10 -0.82 -6.10
CA ILE A 305 16.36 -1.02 -4.86
C ILE A 305 14.86 -0.89 -5.13
N ALA A 306 14.44 0.15 -5.86
CA ALA A 306 13.02 0.46 -6.06
C ALA A 306 12.26 0.55 -4.73
N PRO A 307 12.72 1.42 -3.82
CA PRO A 307 12.29 1.45 -2.42
C PRO A 307 10.84 1.91 -2.27
N GLU A 308 10.27 1.64 -1.10
CA GLU A 308 8.97 2.16 -0.68
C GLU A 308 9.01 3.69 -0.61
N HIS A 309 9.91 4.26 0.19
CA HIS A 309 10.12 5.70 0.32
C HIS A 309 11.48 6.15 -0.23
N VAL A 310 11.52 7.28 -0.94
CA VAL A 310 12.76 7.98 -1.33
C VAL A 310 12.76 9.40 -0.81
N SER A 311 13.64 9.75 0.12
CA SER A 311 13.90 11.13 0.53
C SER A 311 15.13 11.67 -0.18
N VAL A 312 14.97 12.75 -0.94
CA VAL A 312 16.06 13.44 -1.65
C VAL A 312 16.33 14.77 -0.97
N GLN A 313 17.30 14.79 -0.05
CA GLN A 313 17.75 15.97 0.68
C GLN A 313 19.09 16.41 0.12
N HIS A 314 19.07 16.98 -1.08
CA HIS A 314 20.27 17.24 -1.87
C HIS A 314 20.05 18.52 -2.70
N ARG A 315 21.10 19.35 -2.90
CA ARG A 315 21.02 20.61 -3.69
C ARG A 315 20.56 20.39 -5.12
N ASP A 316 20.99 19.29 -5.74
CA ASP A 316 20.57 18.82 -7.07
C ASP A 316 19.30 17.93 -7.06
N SER A 317 18.42 18.09 -6.07
CA SER A 317 17.24 17.23 -5.84
C SER A 317 16.35 17.06 -7.08
N GLU A 318 16.04 18.14 -7.80
CA GLU A 318 15.21 18.08 -9.02
C GLU A 318 15.81 17.14 -10.09
N MET A 319 17.13 17.17 -10.25
CA MET A 319 17.83 16.29 -11.20
C MET A 319 17.82 14.84 -10.73
N ILE A 320 18.03 14.60 -9.43
CA ILE A 320 17.98 13.26 -8.85
C ILE A 320 16.58 12.67 -9.03
N THR A 321 15.54 13.40 -8.61
CA THR A 321 14.13 12.96 -8.72
C THR A 321 13.75 12.60 -10.16
N ARG A 322 14.17 13.39 -11.16
CA ARG A 322 13.92 13.09 -12.58
C ARG A 322 14.55 11.79 -13.08
N ASN A 323 15.58 11.28 -12.40
CA ASN A 323 16.25 10.03 -12.74
C ASN A 323 15.75 8.82 -11.93
N ILE A 324 14.81 9.02 -11.01
CA ILE A 324 14.12 7.95 -10.30
C ILE A 324 13.01 7.39 -11.20
N LYS A 325 13.11 6.11 -11.53
CA LYS A 325 12.16 5.37 -12.35
C LYS A 325 11.21 4.53 -11.52
N TYR A 326 11.65 4.07 -10.35
CA TYR A 326 10.92 3.14 -9.49
C TYR A 326 11.04 3.58 -8.03
N ALA A 327 9.91 3.89 -7.42
CA ALA A 327 9.75 4.18 -6.00
C ALA A 327 8.26 4.05 -5.65
N GLY A 328 7.93 3.81 -4.38
CA GLY A 328 6.57 3.96 -3.89
C GLY A 328 6.16 5.44 -3.82
N ALA A 329 6.94 6.24 -3.09
CA ALA A 329 6.82 7.69 -3.00
C ALA A 329 8.19 8.38 -2.99
N VAL A 330 8.26 9.57 -3.60
CA VAL A 330 9.47 10.40 -3.61
C VAL A 330 9.18 11.71 -2.87
N PHE A 331 10.02 12.02 -1.91
CA PHE A 331 10.00 13.23 -1.10
C PHE A 331 11.19 14.11 -1.47
N GLU A 332 10.88 15.31 -1.95
CA GLU A 332 11.91 16.23 -2.47
C GLU A 332 12.14 17.40 -1.52
N GLY A 333 13.38 17.54 -1.06
CA GLY A 333 13.83 18.66 -0.25
C GLY A 333 13.60 18.54 1.26
N TYR A 334 14.16 19.50 1.99
CA TYR A 334 14.27 19.48 3.46
C TYR A 334 12.94 19.46 4.21
N TYR A 335 11.89 20.10 3.66
CA TYR A 335 10.58 20.18 4.30
C TYR A 335 9.63 19.03 3.91
N SER A 336 10.19 17.97 3.32
CA SER A 336 9.47 16.78 2.89
C SER A 336 9.99 15.54 3.63
N PRO A 337 9.93 15.47 4.97
CA PRO A 337 10.25 14.22 5.67
C PRO A 337 9.20 13.15 5.35
N GLU A 338 9.59 11.88 5.38
CA GLU A 338 8.67 10.74 5.15
C GLU A 338 7.40 10.84 5.99
N ALA A 339 7.55 11.22 7.27
CA ALA A 339 6.44 11.38 8.19
C ALA A 339 5.35 12.33 7.68
N ILE A 340 5.67 13.38 6.89
CA ILE A 340 4.60 14.22 6.33
C ILE A 340 3.75 13.44 5.32
N GLY A 341 4.37 12.51 4.57
CA GLY A 341 3.71 11.58 3.66
C GLY A 341 2.77 10.63 4.39
N ASP A 342 3.25 10.05 5.48
CA ASP A 342 2.50 9.08 6.28
C ASP A 342 1.20 9.63 6.87
N TYR A 343 1.17 10.95 7.11
CA TYR A 343 0.09 11.56 7.86
C TYR A 343 -0.74 12.55 7.06
N ALA A 344 -0.15 13.44 6.26
CA ALA A 344 -0.86 14.65 5.85
C ALA A 344 -0.55 15.17 4.44
N ALA A 345 0.41 14.61 3.70
CA ALA A 345 0.82 15.17 2.41
C ALA A 345 -0.30 15.11 1.37
N GLY A 346 -1.04 14.00 1.31
CA GLY A 346 -2.14 13.76 0.36
C GLY A 346 -2.07 12.37 -0.29
N PRO A 347 -0.93 11.96 -0.88
CA PRO A 347 -0.72 10.59 -1.35
C PRO A 347 -0.85 9.56 -0.24
N SER A 348 -1.27 8.33 -0.58
CA SER A 348 -1.40 7.24 0.37
C SER A 348 -0.04 6.75 0.85
N HIS A 349 0.06 6.42 2.13
CA HIS A 349 1.22 5.73 2.71
C HIS A 349 1.20 4.21 2.54
N VAL A 350 0.17 3.67 1.87
CA VAL A 350 0.13 2.25 1.53
C VAL A 350 0.94 2.07 0.25
N LEU A 351 2.23 1.79 0.42
CA LEU A 351 3.22 1.85 -0.64
C LEU A 351 3.86 0.47 -0.93
N PRO A 352 4.33 0.26 -2.16
CA PRO A 352 5.00 -0.97 -2.54
C PRO A 352 6.38 -1.09 -1.89
N THR A 353 6.58 -2.14 -1.10
CA THR A 353 7.84 -2.46 -0.40
C THR A 353 8.66 -3.54 -1.13
N ASP A 354 9.87 -3.85 -0.66
CA ASP A 354 10.67 -5.01 -1.09
C ASP A 354 10.79 -5.11 -2.62
N ARG A 355 11.18 -3.98 -3.25
CA ARG A 355 11.38 -3.81 -4.70
C ARG A 355 10.12 -3.90 -5.56
N THR A 356 8.93 -4.04 -4.98
CA THR A 356 7.68 -4.16 -5.74
C THR A 356 7.29 -2.85 -6.46
N GLY A 357 7.90 -1.71 -6.09
CA GLY A 357 7.78 -0.44 -6.82
C GLY A 357 8.26 -0.51 -8.28
N ARG A 358 8.88 -1.63 -8.71
CA ARG A 358 9.21 -1.91 -10.11
C ARG A 358 8.00 -2.24 -10.99
N PHE A 359 6.91 -2.70 -10.39
CA PHE A 359 5.70 -3.16 -11.10
C PHE A 359 4.41 -2.80 -10.38
N SER A 360 4.50 -2.00 -9.30
CA SER A 360 3.38 -1.53 -8.49
C SER A 360 3.59 -0.04 -8.18
N HIS A 361 2.62 0.55 -7.49
CA HIS A 361 2.57 1.96 -7.14
C HIS A 361 1.85 2.13 -5.80
N GLY A 362 1.98 3.31 -5.20
CA GLY A 362 1.24 3.63 -3.97
C GLY A 362 -0.27 3.59 -4.19
N LEU A 363 -1.00 3.02 -3.22
CA LEU A 363 -2.45 2.88 -3.27
C LEU A 363 -3.10 4.23 -3.59
N ASN A 364 -3.96 4.27 -4.59
CA ASN A 364 -4.66 5.48 -4.97
C ASN A 364 -6.07 5.18 -5.48
N VAL A 365 -6.82 6.24 -5.79
CA VAL A 365 -8.19 6.18 -6.28
C VAL A 365 -8.38 5.21 -7.45
N ASN A 366 -7.39 5.08 -8.33
CA ASN A 366 -7.49 4.26 -9.54
C ASN A 366 -7.40 2.76 -9.24
N ASP A 367 -6.88 2.37 -8.07
CA ASP A 367 -6.92 0.99 -7.60
C ASP A 367 -8.34 0.49 -7.32
N PHE A 368 -9.29 1.41 -7.16
CA PHE A 368 -10.69 1.12 -6.88
C PHE A 368 -11.56 1.24 -8.14
N LEU A 369 -10.93 1.36 -9.31
CA LEU A 369 -11.60 1.38 -10.61
C LEU A 369 -11.30 0.09 -11.38
N THR A 370 -12.29 -0.38 -12.12
CA THR A 370 -12.12 -1.33 -13.22
C THR A 370 -12.28 -0.59 -14.54
N SER A 371 -11.72 -1.13 -15.62
CA SER A 371 -11.81 -0.50 -16.92
C SER A 371 -11.95 -1.51 -18.05
N HIS A 372 -12.62 -1.11 -19.12
CA HIS A 372 -12.73 -1.92 -20.33
C HIS A 372 -12.86 -1.04 -21.58
N ALA A 373 -12.48 -1.63 -22.72
CA ALA A 373 -12.66 -1.00 -24.02
C ALA A 373 -14.08 -1.26 -24.56
N VAL A 374 -14.69 -0.24 -25.13
CA VAL A 374 -15.89 -0.34 -25.96
C VAL A 374 -15.47 -0.11 -27.40
N ILE A 375 -15.75 -1.09 -28.27
CA ILE A 375 -15.39 -1.04 -29.69
C ILE A 375 -16.68 -0.88 -30.49
N SER A 376 -16.78 0.23 -31.23
CA SER A 376 -17.93 0.63 -32.04
C SER A 376 -17.47 1.07 -33.42
N LEU A 377 -17.00 0.11 -34.22
CA LEU A 377 -16.49 0.38 -35.57
C LEU A 377 -17.59 0.90 -36.49
N THR A 378 -17.24 1.85 -37.35
CA THR A 378 -18.03 2.20 -38.53
C THR A 378 -17.91 1.12 -39.61
N GLU A 379 -18.87 1.10 -40.53
CA GLU A 379 -18.82 0.23 -41.72
C GLU A 379 -17.53 0.45 -42.52
N ARG A 380 -17.09 1.70 -42.66
CA ARG A 380 -15.84 2.05 -43.34
C ARG A 380 -14.64 1.41 -42.66
N THR A 381 -14.46 1.65 -41.36
CA THR A 381 -13.32 1.10 -40.62
C THR A 381 -13.35 -0.42 -40.61
N PHE A 382 -14.52 -1.05 -40.47
CA PHE A 382 -14.65 -2.50 -40.58
C PHE A 382 -14.17 -3.00 -41.95
N GLY A 383 -14.63 -2.37 -43.05
CA GLY A 383 -14.21 -2.70 -44.40
C GLY A 383 -12.69 -2.60 -44.61
N ASP A 384 -12.04 -1.62 -43.98
CA ASP A 384 -10.59 -1.40 -44.08
C ASP A 384 -9.76 -2.50 -43.39
N ILE A 385 -10.29 -3.19 -42.37
CA ILE A 385 -9.53 -4.14 -41.54
C ILE A 385 -10.00 -5.61 -41.62
N ALA A 386 -11.23 -5.87 -42.08
CA ALA A 386 -11.85 -7.19 -42.02
C ALA A 386 -11.05 -8.26 -42.78
N GLU A 387 -10.52 -7.95 -43.97
CA GLU A 387 -9.74 -8.90 -44.79
C GLU A 387 -8.43 -9.34 -44.09
N SER A 388 -7.74 -8.39 -43.45
CA SER A 388 -6.55 -8.68 -42.66
C SER A 388 -6.88 -9.61 -41.49
N ALA A 389 -7.97 -9.32 -40.77
CA ALA A 389 -8.41 -10.15 -39.65
C ALA A 389 -8.86 -11.55 -40.09
N MET A 390 -9.54 -11.67 -41.23
CA MET A 390 -9.89 -12.96 -41.84
C MET A 390 -8.66 -13.79 -42.20
N THR A 391 -7.64 -13.16 -42.80
CA THR A 391 -6.38 -13.82 -43.15
C THR A 391 -5.70 -14.43 -41.93
N VAL A 392 -5.66 -13.70 -40.80
CA VAL A 392 -5.11 -14.21 -39.54
C VAL A 392 -5.98 -15.34 -38.98
N ALA A 393 -7.31 -15.18 -38.95
CA ALA A 393 -8.22 -16.20 -38.45
C ALA A 393 -8.11 -17.53 -39.22
N GLU A 394 -7.89 -17.48 -40.53
CA GLU A 394 -7.66 -18.66 -41.35
C GLU A 394 -6.32 -19.34 -41.00
N GLN A 395 -5.24 -18.57 -40.81
CA GLN A 395 -3.94 -19.11 -40.39
C GLN A 395 -3.98 -19.73 -38.99
N GLU A 396 -4.77 -19.16 -38.10
CA GLU A 396 -5.01 -19.71 -36.75
C GLU A 396 -6.01 -20.87 -36.75
N GLN A 397 -6.58 -21.23 -37.91
CA GLN A 397 -7.60 -22.28 -38.07
C GLN A 397 -8.85 -22.04 -37.21
N LEU A 398 -9.23 -20.78 -37.04
CA LEU A 398 -10.40 -20.34 -36.30
C LEU A 398 -11.57 -20.06 -37.25
N ASP A 399 -12.13 -21.12 -37.85
CA ASP A 399 -13.15 -21.02 -38.91
C ASP A 399 -14.35 -20.14 -38.51
N ALA A 400 -14.85 -20.27 -37.27
CA ALA A 400 -15.98 -19.46 -36.80
C ALA A 400 -15.64 -17.97 -36.69
N HIS A 401 -14.39 -17.61 -36.36
CA HIS A 401 -13.94 -16.22 -36.34
C HIS A 401 -13.89 -15.65 -37.77
N TYR A 402 -13.31 -16.41 -38.70
CA TYR A 402 -13.29 -16.07 -40.12
C TYR A 402 -14.71 -15.84 -40.66
N GLN A 403 -15.64 -16.78 -40.43
CA GLN A 403 -17.01 -16.67 -40.94
C GLN A 403 -17.77 -15.50 -40.33
N SER A 404 -17.54 -15.19 -39.04
CA SER A 404 -18.13 -14.01 -38.39
C SER A 404 -17.71 -12.70 -39.07
N LEU A 405 -16.48 -12.60 -39.55
CA LEU A 405 -16.03 -11.44 -40.30
C LEU A 405 -16.60 -11.44 -41.71
N LYS A 406 -16.50 -12.56 -42.42
CA LYS A 406 -16.92 -12.70 -43.82
C LYS A 406 -18.39 -12.33 -44.06
N ILE A 407 -19.30 -12.79 -43.21
CA ILE A 407 -20.75 -12.53 -43.38
C ILE A 407 -21.11 -11.03 -43.30
N ARG A 408 -20.22 -10.18 -42.77
CA ARG A 408 -20.40 -8.72 -42.69
C ARG A 408 -19.74 -7.97 -43.86
N THR A 409 -19.09 -8.70 -44.77
CA THR A 409 -18.53 -8.17 -46.03
C THR A 409 -19.39 -8.50 -47.25
N GLU A 410 -20.41 -9.35 -47.07
CA GLU A 410 -21.43 -9.72 -48.05
C GLU A 410 -22.62 -8.77 -47.98
#